data_AF-A0A1B6HTS3-F1
#
_entry.id   AF-A0A1B6HTS3-F1
#
_cell.length_a   1.000
_cell.length_b   1.000
_cell.length_c   1.000
_cell.angle_alpha   90.00
_cell.angle_beta   90.00
_cell.angle_gamma   90.00
#
_symmetry.space_group_name_H-M   'P 1'
#
loop_
_entity.id
_entity.type
_entity.pdbx_description
1 polymer ?
#
loop_
_entity_poly.entity_id
_entity_poly.type
_entity_poly.pdbx_seq_one_letter_code
_entity_poly.pdbx_strand_id
1 'polypeptide(L)'
;MMKVVLVILLVGLWNCDCLIKVKVKNKDVDLGELGKNITETIRKPSGDIDDLIGNIYKYYEALEVIHNEMKKGVADALKAFHQLRGLGGPPFLALVPVDEKPLVEFYKWQKYHGIEFRGFLKYNEDEWAEMNEFANKSRKALGSEK
;
A
#
# COMPACT_ATOMS: atom_id res chain seq x y z
N MET A 1 -43.75 16.98 -18.32
CA MET A 1 -42.68 16.43 -19.17
C MET A 1 -41.44 16.27 -18.32
N MET A 2 -40.97 15.03 -18.16
CA MET A 2 -39.85 14.65 -17.29
C MET A 2 -38.53 15.25 -17.76
N LYS A 3 -37.78 15.79 -16.80
CA LYS A 3 -36.42 16.29 -16.92
C LYS A 3 -35.46 15.12 -17.17
N VAL A 4 -34.58 15.25 -18.16
CA VAL A 4 -33.37 14.42 -18.25
C VAL A 4 -32.19 15.38 -18.25
N VAL A 5 -31.67 15.65 -17.06
CA VAL A 5 -30.37 16.29 -16.87
C VAL A 5 -29.35 15.18 -17.00
N LEU A 6 -28.65 15.14 -18.13
CA LEU A 6 -27.56 14.20 -18.37
C LEU A 6 -26.36 14.66 -17.52
N VAL A 7 -26.27 14.18 -16.28
CA VAL A 7 -25.08 14.33 -15.44
C VAL A 7 -24.05 13.35 -15.97
N ILE A 8 -23.18 13.82 -16.86
CA ILE A 8 -21.97 13.10 -17.25
C ILE A 8 -21.06 13.12 -16.02
N LEU A 9 -21.16 12.07 -15.21
CA LEU A 9 -20.21 11.80 -14.14
C LEU A 9 -18.81 11.75 -14.73
N LEU A 10 -17.93 12.58 -14.17
CA LEU A 10 -16.49 12.63 -14.36
C LEU A 10 -15.85 11.26 -14.01
N VAL A 11 -16.02 10.27 -14.89
CA VAL A 11 -15.23 9.02 -14.87
C VAL A 11 -14.07 9.24 -15.83
N GLY A 12 -13.14 10.12 -15.45
CA GLY A 12 -12.08 10.55 -16.37
C GLY A 12 -10.77 11.00 -15.71
N LEU A 13 -10.56 10.71 -14.43
CA LEU A 13 -9.34 11.08 -13.71
C LEU A 13 -8.87 9.98 -12.75
N TRP A 14 -8.74 8.74 -13.22
CA TRP A 14 -8.20 7.63 -12.41
C TRP A 14 -6.98 6.94 -13.05
N ASN A 15 -6.41 7.51 -14.11
CA ASN A 15 -5.11 7.10 -14.64
C ASN A 15 -4.09 8.23 -14.45
N CYS A 16 -3.96 8.74 -13.23
CA CYS A 16 -2.64 9.18 -12.83
C CYS A 16 -1.90 7.91 -12.44
N ASP A 17 -1.16 7.32 -13.38
CA ASP A 17 -0.06 6.41 -13.06
C ASP A 17 1.00 7.23 -12.31
N CYS A 18 0.69 7.54 -11.05
CA CYS A 18 1.64 8.05 -10.09
C CYS A 18 2.55 6.88 -9.76
N LEU A 19 3.59 6.68 -10.58
CA LEU A 19 4.64 5.70 -10.32
C LEU A 19 5.32 6.10 -9.00
N ILE A 20 5.11 5.34 -7.93
CA ILE A 20 5.73 5.57 -6.62
C ILE A 20 6.96 4.66 -6.56
N LYS A 21 8.04 5.11 -7.20
CA LYS A 21 9.28 4.34 -7.31
C LYS A 21 10.15 4.53 -6.07
N VAL A 22 10.50 3.41 -5.42
CA VAL A 22 11.39 3.35 -4.27
C VAL A 22 12.49 2.33 -4.54
N LYS A 23 13.73 2.63 -4.16
CA LYS A 23 14.83 1.67 -4.26
C LYS A 23 14.89 0.78 -3.03
N VAL A 24 14.60 -0.51 -3.20
CA VAL A 24 14.79 -1.55 -2.18
C VAL A 24 15.92 -2.46 -2.62
N LYS A 25 17.00 -2.55 -1.83
CA LYS A 25 18.19 -3.38 -2.13
C LYS A 25 18.70 -3.18 -3.58
N ASN A 26 18.80 -1.92 -4.01
CA ASN A 26 19.22 -1.49 -5.36
C ASN A 26 18.28 -1.88 -6.52
N LYS A 27 17.04 -2.31 -6.23
CA LYS A 27 16.00 -2.55 -7.25
C LYS A 27 14.91 -1.49 -7.12
N ASP A 28 14.48 -0.94 -8.25
CA ASP A 28 13.31 -0.07 -8.28
C ASP A 28 12.05 -0.89 -8.02
N VAL A 29 11.21 -0.39 -7.11
CA VAL A 29 9.92 -0.97 -6.74
C VAL A 29 8.86 0.11 -6.96
N ASP A 30 7.89 -0.18 -7.81
CA ASP A 30 6.70 0.66 -7.92
C ASP A 30 5.65 0.20 -6.91
N LEU A 31 5.45 1.01 -5.86
CA LEU A 31 4.48 0.68 -4.81
C LEU A 31 3.04 0.71 -5.33
N GLY A 32 2.72 1.55 -6.32
CA GLY A 32 1.38 1.60 -6.89
C GLY A 32 1.04 0.30 -7.62
N GLU A 33 1.95 -0.16 -8.48
CA GLU A 33 1.78 -1.42 -9.21
C GLU A 33 1.84 -2.64 -8.28
N LEU A 34 2.83 -2.70 -7.39
CA LEU A 34 2.97 -3.82 -6.44
C LEU A 34 1.73 -3.97 -5.55
N GLY A 35 1.20 -2.84 -5.04
CA GLY A 35 0.00 -2.85 -4.22
C GLY A 35 -1.24 -3.34 -4.97
N LYS A 36 -1.41 -2.93 -6.23
CA LYS A 36 -2.49 -3.43 -7.11
C LYS A 36 -2.35 -4.93 -7.33
N ASN A 37 -1.16 -5.41 -7.67
CA ASN A 37 -0.90 -6.83 -7.92
C ASN A 37 -1.20 -7.70 -6.68
N ILE A 38 -0.80 -7.25 -5.48
CA ILE A 38 -1.15 -7.93 -4.22
C ILE A 38 -2.67 -7.94 -4.02
N THR A 39 -3.33 -6.79 -4.21
CA THR A 39 -4.79 -6.65 -4.03
C THR A 39 -5.56 -7.59 -4.97
N GLU A 40 -5.16 -7.65 -6.23
CA GLU A 40 -5.76 -8.52 -7.24
C GLU A 40 -5.53 -9.99 -6.91
N THR A 41 -4.32 -10.36 -6.50
CA THR A 41 -3.98 -11.74 -6.11
C THR A 41 -4.76 -12.18 -4.87
N ILE A 42 -4.97 -11.31 -3.88
CA ILE A 42 -5.81 -11.61 -2.71
C ILE A 42 -7.27 -11.85 -3.12
N ARG A 43 -7.82 -11.00 -4.00
CA ARG A 43 -9.21 -11.11 -4.45
C ARG A 43 -9.46 -12.28 -5.39
N LYS A 44 -8.47 -12.60 -6.23
CA LYS A 44 -8.50 -13.66 -7.22
C LYS A 44 -7.17 -14.40 -7.18
N PRO A 45 -7.06 -15.42 -6.32
CA PRO A 45 -5.82 -16.18 -6.12
C PRO A 45 -5.25 -16.70 -7.44
N SER A 46 -3.96 -16.47 -7.66
CA SER A 46 -3.22 -16.89 -8.85
C SER A 46 -1.71 -16.98 -8.57
N GLY A 47 -0.97 -17.69 -9.42
CA GLY A 47 0.48 -17.86 -9.24
C GLY A 47 0.83 -18.72 -8.02
N ASP A 48 1.99 -18.43 -7.43
CA ASP A 48 2.53 -19.12 -6.25
C ASP A 48 2.24 -18.35 -4.95
N ILE A 49 2.11 -19.06 -3.83
CA ILE A 49 1.87 -18.46 -2.51
C ILE A 49 3.10 -17.72 -1.98
N ASP A 50 4.29 -18.25 -2.24
CA ASP A 50 5.55 -17.64 -1.81
C ASP A 50 5.77 -16.31 -2.55
N ASP A 51 5.30 -16.21 -3.80
CA ASP A 51 5.29 -14.94 -4.55
C ASP A 51 4.35 -13.91 -3.93
N LEU A 52 3.14 -14.30 -3.52
CA LEU A 52 2.20 -13.40 -2.84
C LEU A 52 2.79 -12.90 -1.51
N ILE A 53 3.26 -13.81 -0.67
CA ILE A 53 3.88 -13.50 0.62
C ILE A 53 5.12 -12.61 0.42
N GLY A 54 5.97 -12.97 -0.54
CA GLY A 54 7.16 -12.21 -0.90
C GLY A 54 6.84 -10.79 -1.39
N ASN A 55 5.76 -10.61 -2.16
CA ASN A 55 5.31 -9.29 -2.60
C ASN A 55 4.80 -8.44 -1.44
N ILE A 56 4.05 -9.01 -0.48
CA ILE A 56 3.59 -8.30 0.72
C ILE A 56 4.79 -7.87 1.57
N TYR A 57 5.78 -8.75 1.75
CA TYR A 57 7.00 -8.43 2.47
C TYR A 57 7.83 -7.34 1.76
N LYS A 58 7.99 -7.44 0.44
CA LYS A 58 8.69 -6.43 -0.37
C LYS A 58 8.02 -5.06 -0.31
N TYR A 59 6.69 -5.03 -0.21
CA TYR A 59 5.95 -3.79 0.00
C TYR A 59 6.31 -3.16 1.36
N TYR A 60 6.36 -3.98 2.41
CA TYR A 60 6.79 -3.53 3.74
C TYR A 60 8.22 -2.97 3.72
N GLU A 61 9.17 -3.66 3.09
CA GLU A 61 10.56 -3.17 2.98
C GLU A 61 10.61 -1.79 2.28
N ALA A 62 9.76 -1.57 1.28
CA ALA A 62 9.66 -0.27 0.61
C ALA A 62 9.05 0.82 1.49
N LEU A 63 8.06 0.50 2.34
CA LEU A 63 7.53 1.43 3.33
C LEU A 63 8.59 1.81 4.37
N GLU A 64 9.33 0.85 4.91
CA GLU A 64 10.44 1.10 5.85
C GLU A 64 11.50 2.02 5.24
N VAL A 65 11.86 1.81 3.97
CA VAL A 65 12.79 2.70 3.26
C VAL A 65 12.24 4.11 3.21
N ILE A 66 10.98 4.30 2.80
CA ILE A 66 10.37 5.64 2.79
C ILE A 66 10.39 6.24 4.19
N HIS A 67 9.94 5.51 5.22
CA HIS A 67 9.82 6.03 6.57
C HIS A 67 11.18 6.45 7.16
N ASN A 68 12.21 5.63 6.96
CA ASN A 68 13.56 5.94 7.43
C ASN A 68 14.12 7.18 6.72
N GLU A 69 13.87 7.35 5.42
CA GLU A 69 14.28 8.54 4.67
C GLU A 69 13.44 9.79 5.03
N MET A 70 12.16 9.62 5.38
CA MET A 70 11.33 10.68 5.95
C MET A 70 11.88 11.20 7.27
N LYS A 71 12.32 10.30 8.17
CA LYS A 71 12.97 10.66 9.45
C LYS A 71 14.25 11.47 9.24
N LYS A 72 14.94 11.27 8.11
CA LYS A 72 16.14 12.03 7.70
C LYS A 72 15.82 13.35 6.97
N GLY A 73 14.54 13.65 6.72
CA GLY A 73 14.11 14.85 6.00
C GLY A 73 14.33 14.82 4.49
N VAL A 74 14.47 13.63 3.89
CA VAL A 74 14.67 13.51 2.44
C VAL A 74 13.39 13.87 1.69
N ALA A 75 13.47 14.89 0.85
CA ALA A 75 12.31 15.45 0.13
C ALA A 75 11.59 14.42 -0.75
N ASP A 76 12.34 13.56 -1.45
CA ASP A 76 11.76 12.53 -2.32
C ASP A 76 10.99 11.47 -1.52
N ALA A 77 11.42 11.14 -0.30
CA ALA A 77 10.71 10.20 0.57
C ALA A 77 9.40 10.80 1.08
N LEU A 78 9.42 12.08 1.48
CA LEU A 78 8.19 12.81 1.85
C LEU A 78 7.22 12.89 0.67
N LYS A 79 7.73 13.16 -0.55
CA LYS A 79 6.92 13.15 -1.78
C LYS A 79 6.29 11.78 -2.03
N ALA A 80 7.07 10.70 -1.96
CA ALA A 80 6.59 9.33 -2.14
C ALA A 80 5.50 8.98 -1.12
N PHE A 81 5.72 9.30 0.16
CA PHE A 81 4.72 9.13 1.22
C PHE A 81 3.43 9.91 0.91
N HIS A 82 3.52 11.18 0.52
CA HIS A 82 2.34 11.99 0.21
C HIS A 82 1.59 11.49 -1.03
N GLN A 83 2.29 11.01 -2.04
CA GLN A 83 1.67 10.35 -3.20
C GLN A 83 0.92 9.10 -2.76
N LEU A 84 1.54 8.23 -1.98
CA LEU A 84 0.88 7.02 -1.47
C LEU A 84 -0.33 7.36 -0.59
N ARG A 85 -0.20 8.36 0.28
CA ARG A 85 -1.31 8.86 1.11
C ARG A 85 -2.45 9.43 0.25
N GLY A 86 -2.12 10.11 -0.85
CA GLY A 86 -3.10 10.62 -1.82
C GLY A 86 -3.88 9.52 -2.55
N LEU A 87 -3.31 8.31 -2.66
CA LEU A 87 -3.99 7.12 -3.17
C LEU A 87 -4.84 6.39 -2.12
N GLY A 88 -4.87 6.88 -0.87
CA GLY A 88 -5.55 6.23 0.25
C GLY A 88 -4.67 5.26 1.05
N GLY A 89 -3.37 5.20 0.77
CA GLY A 89 -2.43 4.30 1.43
C GLY A 89 -2.19 2.99 0.65
N PRO A 90 -1.57 1.98 1.27
CA PRO A 90 -1.37 0.67 0.66
C PRO A 90 -2.72 0.01 0.32
N PRO A 91 -3.02 -0.28 -0.96
CA PRO A 91 -4.37 -0.64 -1.40
C PRO A 91 -4.86 -1.99 -0.86
N PHE A 92 -3.96 -2.95 -0.66
CA PHE A 92 -4.31 -4.27 -0.12
C PHE A 92 -4.68 -4.22 1.37
N LEU A 93 -4.27 -3.19 2.11
CA LEU A 93 -4.67 -3.02 3.52
C LEU A 93 -6.15 -2.65 3.66
N ALA A 94 -6.78 -2.11 2.61
CA ALA A 94 -8.23 -1.89 2.59
C ALA A 94 -9.04 -3.20 2.59
N LEU A 95 -8.38 -4.35 2.40
CA LEU A 95 -9.00 -5.68 2.47
C LEU A 95 -8.91 -6.29 3.87
N VAL A 96 -8.24 -5.65 4.84
CA VAL A 96 -8.06 -6.21 6.19
C VAL A 96 -9.33 -6.00 7.03
N PRO A 97 -9.82 -7.03 7.76
CA PRO A 97 -9.32 -8.41 7.78
C PRO A 97 -9.65 -9.17 6.48
N VAL A 98 -8.65 -9.86 5.93
CA VAL A 98 -8.78 -10.60 4.66
C VAL A 98 -9.56 -11.90 4.90
N ASP A 99 -10.53 -12.20 4.03
CA ASP A 99 -11.10 -13.55 3.95
C ASP A 99 -10.05 -14.50 3.35
N GLU A 100 -9.43 -15.31 4.21
CA GLU A 100 -8.37 -16.23 3.80
C GLU A 100 -8.91 -17.49 3.12
N LYS A 101 -10.21 -17.79 3.19
CA LYS A 101 -10.75 -19.06 2.69
C LYS A 101 -10.43 -19.31 1.21
N PRO A 102 -10.63 -18.35 0.28
CA PRO A 102 -10.26 -18.54 -1.12
C PRO A 102 -8.76 -18.78 -1.32
N LEU A 103 -7.92 -18.17 -0.49
CA LEU A 103 -6.46 -18.31 -0.54
C LEU A 103 -6.04 -19.70 -0.08
N VAL A 104 -6.59 -20.16 1.04
CA VAL A 104 -6.34 -21.50 1.60
C VAL A 104 -6.76 -22.58 0.61
N GLU A 105 -7.93 -22.44 -0.02
CA GLU A 105 -8.46 -23.41 -0.99
C GLU A 105 -7.61 -23.46 -2.27
N PHE A 106 -7.20 -22.29 -2.80
CA PHE A 106 -6.42 -22.22 -4.04
C PHE A 106 -4.97 -22.68 -3.84
N TYR A 107 -4.26 -22.09 -2.87
CA TYR A 107 -2.83 -22.34 -2.65
C TYR A 107 -2.54 -23.58 -1.82
N LYS A 108 -3.57 -24.18 -1.19
CA LYS A 108 -3.41 -25.31 -0.26
C LYS A 108 -2.42 -24.97 0.86
N TRP A 109 -2.68 -23.86 1.56
CA TRP A 109 -1.78 -23.32 2.57
C TRP A 109 -1.29 -24.36 3.57
N GLN A 110 0.04 -24.50 3.63
CA GLN A 110 0.69 -25.01 4.83
C GLN A 110 0.54 -24.01 5.99
N LYS A 111 0.63 -24.51 7.24
CA LYS A 111 0.44 -23.71 8.46
C LYS A 111 1.31 -22.46 8.50
N TYR A 112 2.56 -22.54 8.01
CA TYR A 112 3.48 -21.40 8.05
C TYR A 112 3.06 -20.27 7.10
N HIS A 113 2.52 -20.57 5.91
CA HIS A 113 2.07 -19.54 4.97
C HIS A 113 1.03 -18.61 5.60
N GLY A 114 0.05 -19.16 6.33
CA GLY A 114 -0.96 -18.33 7.00
C GLY A 114 -0.36 -17.46 8.11
N ILE A 115 0.69 -17.92 8.80
CA ILE A 115 1.41 -17.13 9.81
C ILE A 115 2.16 -15.98 9.14
N GLU A 116 2.92 -16.25 8.08
CA GLU A 116 3.70 -15.25 7.36
C GLU A 116 2.81 -14.23 6.66
N PHE A 117 1.76 -14.69 5.98
CA PHE A 117 0.78 -13.83 5.32
C PHE A 117 0.18 -12.82 6.30
N ARG A 118 -0.35 -13.28 7.44
CA ARG A 118 -0.90 -12.39 8.47
C ARG A 118 0.16 -11.50 9.10
N GLY A 119 1.35 -12.06 9.38
CA GLY A 119 2.46 -11.33 9.95
C GLY A 119 2.88 -10.15 9.09
N PHE A 120 3.07 -10.37 7.78
CA PHE A 120 3.50 -9.32 6.86
C PHE A 120 2.38 -8.33 6.52
N LEU A 121 1.11 -8.73 6.51
CA LEU A 121 0.00 -7.77 6.48
C LEU A 121 0.05 -6.84 7.69
N LYS A 122 0.24 -7.40 8.89
CA LYS A 122 0.36 -6.61 10.11
C LYS A 122 1.58 -5.67 10.10
N TYR A 123 2.73 -6.12 9.61
CA TYR A 123 3.90 -5.25 9.48
C TYR A 123 3.65 -4.05 8.56
N ASN A 124 2.96 -4.26 7.44
CA ASN A 124 2.55 -3.15 6.56
C ASN A 124 1.56 -2.20 7.24
N GLU A 125 0.60 -2.72 8.00
CA GLU A 125 -0.37 -1.92 8.76
C GLU A 125 0.31 -1.05 9.82
N ASP A 126 1.18 -1.67 10.64
CA ASP A 126 1.91 -1.01 11.71
C ASP A 126 2.84 0.07 11.13
N GLU A 127 3.64 -0.27 10.12
CA GLU A 127 4.56 0.68 9.47
C GLU A 127 3.81 1.86 8.86
N TRP A 128 2.70 1.61 8.17
CA TRP A 128 1.87 2.66 7.60
C TRP A 128 1.28 3.58 8.68
N ALA A 129 0.85 3.02 9.81
CA ALA A 129 0.35 3.79 10.94
C ALA A 129 1.44 4.69 11.53
N GLU A 130 2.65 4.16 11.74
CA GLU A 130 3.79 4.92 12.26
C GLU A 130 4.19 6.07 11.32
N MET A 131 4.27 5.83 10.01
CA MET A 131 4.55 6.87 9.02
C MET A 131 3.54 8.02 9.08
N ASN A 132 2.24 7.69 9.23
CA ASN A 132 1.19 8.69 9.38
C ASN A 132 1.31 9.47 10.68
N GLU A 133 1.62 8.79 11.79
CA GLU A 133 1.84 9.43 13.08
C GLU A 133 3.03 10.40 13.01
N PHE A 134 4.14 9.95 12.45
CA PHE A 134 5.33 10.77 12.23
C PHE A 134 4.99 12.03 11.41
N ALA A 135 4.34 11.87 10.26
CA ALA A 135 3.97 13.00 9.40
C ALA A 135 3.03 13.99 10.11
N ASN A 136 2.08 13.49 10.91
CA ASN A 136 1.15 14.33 11.65
C ASN A 136 1.83 15.09 12.80
N LYS A 137 2.78 14.47 13.51
CA LYS A 137 3.60 15.12 14.55
C LYS A 137 4.50 16.20 13.96
N SER A 138 5.21 15.89 12.87
CA SER A 138 6.09 16.83 12.17
C SER A 138 5.33 18.06 11.67
N ARG A 139 4.10 17.88 11.14
CA ARG A 139 3.22 19.01 10.76
C ARG A 139 2.81 19.88 11.95
N LYS A 140 2.52 19.28 13.10
CA LYS A 140 2.16 20.04 14.33
C LYS A 140 3.34 20.86 14.85
N ALA A 141 4.55 20.29 14.84
CA ALA A 141 5.76 21.00 15.25
C ALA A 141 6.07 22.20 14.34
N LEU A 142 5.82 22.09 13.03
CA LEU A 142 5.98 23.19 12.08
C LEU A 142 4.83 24.22 12.12
N GLY A 143 3.69 23.86 12.72
CA GLY A 143 2.50 24.70 12.84
C GLY A 143 2.28 25.31 14.22
N SER A 144 3.16 25.05 15.20
CA SER A 144 3.07 25.59 16.57
C SER A 144 3.84 26.89 16.80
N GLU A 145 4.18 27.61 15.73
CA GLU A 145 4.58 29.02 15.76
C GLU A 145 3.63 29.86 14.89
N LYS A 146 2.36 29.99 15.31
CA LYS A 146 1.51 31.14 14.97
C LYS A 146 0.53 31.43 16.10
#